data_AF-A0A495Z630-F1
#
_entry.id   AF-A0A495Z630-F1
#
_cell.length_a   1.000
_cell.length_b   1.000
_cell.length_c   1.000
_cell.angle_alpha   90.00
_cell.angle_beta   90.00
_cell.angle_gamma   90.00
#
_symmetry.space_group_name_H-M   'P 1'
#
loop_
_entity.id
_entity.type
_entity.pdbx_description
1 polymer ?
#
loop_
_entity_poly.entity_id
_entity_poly.type
_entity_poly.pdbx_seq_one_letter_code
_entity_poly.pdbx_strand_id
1 'polypeptide(L)'
;MYGKLQQRRITENGENSTDLASAISVSDMARKQELPASKARGQYDTVLAILGGLVFDYPTIRETIMEAIMQESSVIQHFLQKGIEQGIEQGIEQGIEQGTRESLIEGILENLEVRFNVSNLQAVASTLEHVDNVQRLRQLRREALQTPSLEAFWQTLGMTVNTNDNGSP
;
A
#
# COMPACT_ATOMS: atom_id res chain seq x y z
N MET A 1 -4.37 38.59 40.64
CA MET A 1 -4.28 38.13 42.05
C MET A 1 -4.65 36.66 42.09
N TYR A 2 -3.65 35.81 42.34
CA TYR A 2 -3.78 34.35 42.42
C TYR A 2 -4.53 33.95 43.69
N GLY A 3 -5.71 33.34 43.52
CA GLY A 3 -6.57 32.84 44.59
C GLY A 3 -6.57 31.32 44.61
N LYS A 4 -5.95 30.77 45.66
CA LYS A 4 -5.98 29.39 46.15
C LYS A 4 -7.37 28.74 46.02
N LEU A 5 -7.38 27.42 45.76
CA LEU A 5 -8.38 26.37 46.06
C LEU A 5 -8.24 25.31 44.93
N GLN A 6 -7.68 24.11 45.09
CA GLN A 6 -7.77 23.18 46.20
C GLN A 6 -6.55 22.25 46.25
N GLN A 7 -5.82 22.30 47.37
CA GLN A 7 -5.09 21.14 47.87
C GLN A 7 -6.12 20.10 48.30
N ARG A 8 -6.55 19.24 47.36
CA ARG A 8 -7.25 18.02 47.73
C ARG A 8 -6.19 17.00 48.12
N ARG A 9 -5.97 16.94 49.43
CA ARG A 9 -5.21 15.92 50.16
C ARG A 9 -5.77 14.55 49.75
N ILE A 10 -5.01 13.80 48.96
CA ILE A 10 -5.11 12.34 48.89
C ILE A 10 -3.74 11.84 49.32
N THR A 11 -3.53 11.83 50.63
CA THR A 11 -2.69 10.83 51.28
C THR A 11 -3.37 9.49 51.05
N GLU A 12 -2.92 8.74 50.05
CA GLU A 12 -2.98 7.27 50.01
C GLU A 12 -2.15 6.79 48.81
N ASN A 13 -1.24 5.85 49.08
CA ASN A 13 -0.27 5.19 48.20
C ASN A 13 1.00 5.97 47.82
N GLY A 14 1.98 5.95 48.74
CA GLY A 14 3.35 6.45 48.57
C GLY A 14 4.20 5.74 47.51
N GLU A 15 3.64 4.81 46.73
CA GLU A 15 4.31 4.19 45.57
C GLU A 15 3.99 4.90 44.24
N ASN A 16 2.83 5.59 44.12
CA ASN A 16 2.40 6.20 42.84
C ASN A 16 2.97 7.62 42.59
N SER A 17 3.44 8.32 43.62
CA SER A 17 3.91 9.71 43.51
C SER A 17 5.28 9.83 42.83
N THR A 18 6.15 8.83 42.99
CA THR A 18 7.48 8.78 42.39
C THR A 18 7.43 8.41 40.91
N ASP A 19 6.49 7.53 40.53
CA ASP A 19 6.29 7.10 39.14
C ASP A 19 5.63 8.17 38.27
N LEU A 20 4.70 8.96 38.83
CA LEU A 20 4.11 10.09 38.08
C LEU A 20 5.12 11.22 37.88
N ALA A 21 5.96 11.50 38.87
CA ALA A 21 7.00 12.53 38.75
C ALA A 21 8.09 12.14 37.75
N SER A 22 8.47 10.86 37.70
CA SER A 22 9.44 10.35 36.72
C SER A 22 8.85 10.34 35.30
N ALA A 23 7.58 9.95 35.14
CA ALA A 23 6.90 9.97 33.85
C ALA A 23 6.75 11.40 33.29
N ILE A 24 6.36 12.37 34.13
CA ILE A 24 6.26 13.80 33.74
C ILE A 24 7.64 14.33 33.32
N SER A 25 8.71 13.98 34.06
CA SER A 25 10.08 14.39 33.71
C SER A 25 10.52 13.84 32.36
N VAL A 26 10.19 12.58 32.05
CA VAL A 26 10.53 11.95 30.76
C VAL A 26 9.77 12.61 29.61
N SER A 27 8.48 12.94 29.79
CA SER A 27 7.69 13.67 28.78
C SER A 27 8.23 15.09 28.52
N ASP A 28 8.65 15.80 29.57
CA ASP A 28 9.25 17.14 29.44
C ASP A 28 10.64 17.11 28.78
N MET A 29 11.43 16.07 29.04
CA MET A 29 12.73 15.85 28.40
C MET A 29 12.59 15.49 26.92
N ALA A 30 11.61 14.66 26.58
CA ALA A 30 11.30 14.30 25.19
C ALA A 30 10.91 15.53 24.35
N ARG A 31 10.14 16.48 24.92
CA ARG A 31 9.80 17.75 24.26
C ARG A 31 11.00 18.68 24.05
N LYS A 32 12.01 18.62 24.92
CA LYS A 32 13.18 19.52 24.87
C LYS A 32 14.39 18.93 24.13
N GLN A 33 14.33 17.67 23.70
CA GLN A 33 15.46 16.93 23.09
C GLN A 33 16.75 16.94 23.94
N GLU A 34 16.63 17.18 25.26
CA GLU A 34 17.76 17.20 26.19
C GLU A 34 17.88 15.83 26.85
N LEU A 35 18.71 14.96 26.28
CA LEU A 35 19.10 13.70 26.93
C LEU A 35 20.14 13.98 28.03
N PRO A 36 20.02 13.36 29.22
CA PRO A 36 20.92 13.58 30.34
C PRO A 36 22.29 12.93 30.12
N ALA A 37 23.25 13.27 30.99
CA ALA A 37 24.65 12.81 30.93
C ALA A 37 24.80 11.28 30.69
N SER A 38 25.92 10.88 30.08
CA SER A 38 26.18 9.56 29.46
C SER A 38 25.66 8.32 30.18
N LYS A 39 25.69 8.27 31.53
CA LYS A 39 25.20 7.15 32.33
C LYS A 39 23.66 7.00 32.29
N ALA A 40 22.94 8.11 32.31
CA ALA A 40 21.48 8.10 32.22
C ALA A 40 21.03 7.76 30.80
N ARG A 41 21.75 8.24 29.76
CA ARG A 41 21.53 7.85 28.35
C ARG A 41 21.56 6.32 28.15
N GLY A 42 22.55 5.64 28.73
CA GLY A 42 22.64 4.17 28.63
C GLY A 42 21.47 3.41 29.29
N GLN A 43 20.86 3.97 30.33
CA GLN A 43 19.67 3.39 30.95
C GLN A 43 18.45 3.53 30.03
N TYR A 44 18.26 4.67 29.39
CA TYR A 44 17.16 4.88 28.44
C TYR A 44 17.30 4.01 27.19
N ASP A 45 18.51 3.87 26.64
CA ASP A 45 18.76 3.00 25.49
C ASP A 45 18.41 1.54 25.81
N THR A 46 18.71 1.08 27.04
CA THR A 46 18.35 -0.27 27.51
C THR A 46 16.84 -0.44 27.61
N VAL A 47 16.13 0.53 28.18
CA VAL A 47 14.67 0.49 28.31
C VAL A 47 14.00 0.53 26.93
N LEU A 48 14.49 1.37 26.01
CA LEU A 48 13.98 1.44 24.63
C LEU A 48 14.22 0.14 23.86
N ALA A 49 15.39 -0.49 24.03
CA ALA A 49 15.67 -1.78 23.39
C ALA A 49 14.76 -2.90 23.90
N ILE A 50 14.51 -2.94 25.22
CA ILE A 50 13.58 -3.90 25.81
C ILE A 50 12.16 -3.65 25.31
N LEU A 51 11.66 -2.41 25.42
CA LEU A 51 10.29 -2.07 25.02
C LEU A 51 10.06 -2.21 23.52
N GLY A 52 11.02 -1.81 22.68
CA GLY A 52 10.94 -1.94 21.23
C GLY A 52 11.00 -3.38 20.72
N GLY A 53 11.49 -4.32 21.54
CA GLY A 53 11.49 -5.75 21.24
C GLY A 53 10.19 -6.47 21.63
N LEU A 54 9.31 -5.83 22.41
CA LEU A 54 8.03 -6.42 22.79
C LEU A 54 7.04 -6.32 21.63
N VAL A 55 6.39 -7.44 21.32
CA VAL A 55 5.35 -7.50 20.28
C VAL A 55 3.99 -7.60 20.99
N PHE A 56 3.17 -6.56 20.83
CA PHE A 56 1.81 -6.49 21.34
C PHE A 56 0.83 -6.37 20.18
N ASP A 57 -0.39 -6.85 20.38
CA ASP A 57 -1.47 -6.57 19.44
C ASP A 57 -1.93 -5.11 19.54
N TYR A 58 -2.60 -4.63 18.49
CA TYR A 58 -3.08 -3.25 18.43
C TYR A 58 -4.05 -2.88 19.57
N PRO A 59 -5.01 -3.75 19.97
CA PRO A 59 -5.86 -3.48 21.14
C PRO A 59 -5.06 -3.21 22.41
N THR A 60 -4.08 -4.06 22.74
CA THR A 60 -3.25 -3.92 23.95
C THR A 60 -2.42 -2.63 23.93
N ILE A 61 -1.85 -2.30 22.76
CA ILE A 61 -1.10 -1.04 22.58
C ILE A 61 -2.00 0.16 22.84
N ARG A 62 -3.22 0.16 22.30
CA ARG A 62 -4.16 1.27 22.42
C ARG A 62 -4.72 1.44 23.83
N GLU A 63 -4.89 0.36 24.57
CA GLU A 63 -5.28 0.40 25.99
C GLU A 63 -4.15 0.94 26.88
N THR A 64 -2.90 0.68 26.51
CA THR A 64 -1.72 1.03 27.32
C THR A 64 -1.16 2.42 26.98
N ILE A 65 -1.11 2.78 25.70
CA ILE A 65 -0.54 4.03 25.19
C ILE A 65 -1.68 4.90 24.67
N MET A 66 -1.78 6.11 25.23
CA MET A 66 -2.75 7.10 24.77
C MET A 66 -2.52 7.44 23.30
N GLU A 67 -3.59 7.43 22.51
CA GLU A 67 -3.52 7.66 21.06
C GLU A 67 -2.87 9.01 20.70
N ALA A 68 -3.08 10.06 21.52
CA ALA A 68 -2.41 11.36 21.34
C ALA A 68 -0.87 11.25 21.40
N ILE A 69 -0.32 10.41 22.29
CA ILE A 69 1.13 10.18 22.39
C ILE A 69 1.64 9.39 21.18
N MET A 70 0.84 8.44 20.68
CA MET A 70 1.18 7.67 19.48
C MET A 70 1.27 8.56 18.24
N GLN A 71 0.32 9.49 18.06
CA GLN A 71 0.31 10.42 16.93
C GLN A 71 1.50 11.40 16.96
N GLU A 72 1.91 11.82 18.16
CA GLU A 72 3.11 12.67 18.35
C GLU A 72 4.43 11.89 18.26
N SER A 73 4.40 10.55 18.24
CA SER A 73 5.61 9.71 18.19
C SER A 73 6.33 9.83 16.85
N SER A 74 7.58 10.29 16.90
CA SER A 74 8.46 10.36 15.73
C SER A 74 8.74 9.01 15.09
N VAL A 75 8.74 7.92 15.87
CA VAL A 75 8.88 6.55 15.37
C VAL A 75 7.67 6.15 14.53
N ILE A 76 6.46 6.43 15.01
CA ILE A 76 5.22 6.12 14.28
C ILE A 76 5.15 6.96 13.01
N GLN A 77 5.43 8.25 13.08
CA GLN A 77 5.45 9.13 11.90
C GLN A 77 6.44 8.64 10.84
N HIS A 78 7.64 8.19 11.24
CA HIS A 78 8.64 7.66 10.32
C HIS A 78 8.17 6.40 9.59
N PHE A 79 7.58 5.43 10.31
CA PHE A 79 7.09 4.20 9.69
C PHE A 79 5.81 4.44 8.87
N LEU A 80 4.94 5.36 9.29
CA LEU A 80 3.79 5.78 8.51
C LEU A 80 4.24 6.40 7.17
N GLN A 81 5.21 7.31 7.21
CA GLN A 81 5.76 7.93 6.02
C GLN A 81 6.36 6.87 5.07
N LYS A 82 7.17 5.95 5.60
CA LYS A 82 7.71 4.83 4.81
C LYS A 82 6.62 3.94 4.21
N GLY A 83 5.58 3.62 4.97
CA GLY A 83 4.45 2.81 4.50
C GLY A 83 3.67 3.50 3.38
N ILE A 84 3.46 4.82 3.49
CA ILE A 84 2.84 5.64 2.45
C ILE A 84 3.71 5.67 1.20
N GLU A 85 5.02 5.91 1.34
CA GLU A 85 5.96 5.91 0.21
C GLU A 85 5.95 4.57 -0.54
N GLN A 86 6.07 3.46 0.19
CA GLN A 86 6.00 2.12 -0.40
C GLN A 86 4.65 1.82 -1.06
N GLY A 87 3.55 2.21 -0.42
CA GLY A 87 2.21 2.02 -0.96
C GLY A 87 1.97 2.83 -2.25
N ILE A 88 2.46 4.07 -2.30
CA ILE A 88 2.39 4.92 -3.48
C ILE A 88 3.26 4.32 -4.60
N GLU A 89 4.48 3.90 -4.30
CA GLU A 89 5.39 3.31 -5.30
C GLU A 89 4.78 2.06 -5.93
N GLN A 90 4.28 1.12 -5.11
CA GLN A 90 3.62 -0.10 -5.58
C GLN A 90 2.33 0.22 -6.37
N GLY A 91 1.53 1.17 -5.88
CA GLY A 91 0.29 1.56 -6.55
C GLY A 91 0.52 2.20 -7.92
N ILE A 92 1.56 3.04 -8.04
CA ILE A 92 1.96 3.64 -9.32
C ILE A 92 2.48 2.57 -10.28
N GLU A 93 3.35 1.66 -9.82
CA GLU A 93 3.89 0.59 -10.65
C GLU A 93 2.78 -0.30 -11.21
N GLN A 94 1.87 -0.78 -10.35
CA GLN A 94 0.72 -1.58 -10.75
C GLN A 94 -0.21 -0.82 -11.70
N GLY A 95 -0.48 0.46 -11.42
CA GLY A 95 -1.33 1.30 -12.25
C GLY A 95 -0.76 1.53 -13.66
N ILE A 96 0.55 1.74 -13.77
CA ILE A 96 1.24 1.89 -15.07
C ILE A 96 1.22 0.58 -15.85
N GLU A 97 1.45 -0.55 -15.19
CA GLU A 97 1.42 -1.87 -15.84
C GLU A 97 0.01 -2.19 -16.36
N GLN A 98 -1.01 -2.03 -15.51
CA GLN A 98 -2.40 -2.24 -15.89
C GLN A 98 -2.83 -1.31 -17.03
N GLY A 99 -2.58 0.00 -16.92
CA GLY A 99 -2.94 0.96 -17.97
C GLY A 99 -2.20 0.69 -19.30
N THR A 100 -0.94 0.23 -19.24
CA THR A 100 -0.22 -0.19 -20.44
C THR A 100 -0.86 -1.40 -21.10
N ARG A 101 -1.31 -2.38 -20.30
CA ARG A 101 -1.98 -3.59 -20.79
C ARG A 101 -3.31 -3.24 -21.44
N GLU A 102 -4.17 -2.49 -20.75
CA GLU A 102 -5.48 -2.04 -21.25
C GLU A 102 -5.34 -1.28 -22.56
N SER A 103 -4.44 -0.29 -22.62
CA SER A 103 -4.17 0.48 -23.84
C SER A 103 -3.67 -0.38 -25.02
N LEU A 104 -2.89 -1.43 -24.74
CA LEU A 104 -2.45 -2.35 -25.79
C LEU A 104 -3.61 -3.22 -26.30
N ILE A 105 -4.47 -3.69 -25.41
CA ILE A 105 -5.65 -4.48 -25.76
C ILE A 105 -6.62 -3.62 -26.59
N GLU A 106 -6.98 -2.43 -26.12
CA GLU A 106 -7.82 -1.48 -26.85
C GLU A 106 -7.24 -1.19 -28.25
N GLY A 107 -5.94 -0.89 -28.33
CA GLY A 107 -5.30 -0.65 -29.62
C GLY A 107 -5.24 -1.87 -30.54
N ILE A 108 -5.20 -3.09 -30.01
CA ILE A 108 -5.35 -4.31 -30.84
C ILE A 108 -6.77 -4.37 -31.41
N LEU A 109 -7.78 -4.17 -30.57
CA LEU A 109 -9.19 -4.26 -30.97
C LEU A 109 -9.55 -3.20 -32.00
N GLU A 110 -9.15 -1.94 -31.78
CA GLU A 110 -9.36 -0.83 -32.70
C GLU A 110 -8.72 -1.10 -34.07
N ASN A 111 -7.49 -1.61 -34.09
CA ASN A 111 -6.83 -1.98 -35.35
C ASN A 111 -7.61 -3.05 -36.13
N LEU A 112 -8.14 -4.06 -35.45
CA LEU A 112 -8.92 -5.12 -36.10
C LEU A 112 -10.27 -4.61 -36.57
N GLU A 113 -10.96 -3.81 -35.75
CA GLU A 113 -12.24 -3.18 -36.08
C GLU A 113 -12.11 -2.31 -37.34
N VAL A 114 -11.12 -1.41 -37.38
CA VAL A 114 -10.91 -0.51 -38.53
C VAL A 114 -10.51 -1.28 -39.78
N ARG A 115 -9.63 -2.28 -39.68
CA ARG A 115 -9.11 -2.99 -40.86
C ARG A 115 -10.13 -3.95 -41.47
N PHE A 116 -10.95 -4.59 -40.65
CA PHE A 116 -11.87 -5.64 -41.10
C PHE A 116 -13.34 -5.21 -41.04
N ASN A 117 -13.63 -3.99 -40.59
CA ASN A 117 -14.98 -3.44 -40.46
C ASN A 117 -15.90 -4.36 -39.64
N VAL A 118 -15.40 -4.82 -38.48
CA VAL A 118 -16.09 -5.75 -37.57
C VAL A 118 -16.40 -5.07 -36.25
N SER A 119 -17.62 -5.25 -35.75
CA SER A 119 -18.09 -4.56 -34.53
C SER A 119 -18.12 -5.45 -33.29
N ASN A 120 -17.88 -6.76 -33.43
CA ASN A 120 -17.89 -7.70 -32.30
C ASN A 120 -16.55 -8.43 -32.20
N LEU A 121 -15.76 -8.04 -31.19
CA LEU A 121 -14.48 -8.65 -30.87
C LEU A 121 -14.43 -9.14 -29.41
N GLN A 122 -15.58 -9.40 -28.78
CA GLN A 122 -15.64 -9.75 -27.35
C GLN A 122 -14.81 -11.01 -27.02
N ALA A 123 -14.83 -12.02 -27.89
CA ALA A 123 -14.04 -13.23 -27.72
C ALA A 123 -12.53 -12.97 -27.81
N VAL A 124 -12.13 -12.03 -28.68
CA VAL A 124 -10.73 -11.59 -28.81
C VAL A 124 -10.31 -10.81 -27.57
N ALA A 125 -11.14 -9.85 -27.13
CA ALA A 125 -10.90 -9.06 -25.93
C ALA A 125 -10.70 -9.96 -24.70
N SER A 126 -11.64 -10.90 -24.48
CA SER A 126 -11.57 -11.86 -23.37
C SER A 126 -10.30 -12.71 -23.42
N THR A 127 -9.83 -13.09 -24.62
CA THR A 127 -8.59 -13.85 -24.78
C THR A 127 -7.36 -12.99 -24.46
N LEU A 128 -7.34 -11.75 -24.92
CA LEU A 128 -6.25 -10.79 -24.66
C LEU A 128 -6.15 -10.40 -23.19
N GLU A 129 -7.28 -10.32 -22.48
CA GLU A 129 -7.35 -10.10 -21.04
C GLU A 129 -6.67 -11.19 -20.22
N HIS A 130 -6.44 -12.39 -20.77
CA HIS A 130 -5.68 -13.46 -20.10
C HIS A 130 -4.19 -13.47 -20.47
N VAL A 131 -3.75 -12.55 -21.32
CA VAL A 131 -2.32 -12.41 -21.70
C VAL A 131 -1.62 -11.49 -20.71
N ASP A 132 -0.98 -12.08 -19.69
CA ASP A 132 -0.29 -11.31 -18.64
C ASP A 132 1.04 -10.69 -19.11
N ASN A 133 1.60 -11.19 -20.22
CA ASN A 133 2.87 -10.70 -20.72
C ASN A 133 2.67 -9.47 -21.64
N VAL A 134 3.02 -8.28 -21.14
CA VAL A 134 2.97 -7.01 -21.89
C VAL A 134 3.76 -7.07 -23.20
N GLN A 135 4.90 -7.75 -23.26
CA GLN A 135 5.67 -7.87 -24.52
C GLN A 135 4.94 -8.71 -25.56
N ARG A 136 4.21 -9.75 -25.13
CA ARG A 136 3.34 -10.52 -26.04
C ARG A 136 2.21 -9.64 -26.57
N LEU A 137 1.59 -8.80 -25.74
CA LEU A 137 0.58 -7.83 -26.19
C LEU A 137 1.15 -6.81 -27.19
N ARG A 138 2.37 -6.31 -26.97
CA ARG A 138 3.04 -5.43 -27.95
C ARG A 138 3.28 -6.13 -29.29
N GLN A 139 3.64 -7.40 -29.27
CA GLN A 139 3.79 -8.20 -30.48
C GLN A 139 2.44 -8.40 -31.18
N LEU A 140 1.41 -8.79 -30.44
CA LEU A 140 0.05 -8.97 -30.95
C LEU A 140 -0.50 -7.70 -31.58
N ARG A 141 -0.20 -6.52 -31.02
CA ARG A 141 -0.55 -5.22 -31.62
C ARG A 141 0.08 -5.01 -32.99
N ARG A 142 1.32 -5.43 -33.20
CA ARG A 142 1.98 -5.37 -34.52
C ARG A 142 1.38 -6.40 -35.48
N GLU A 143 1.12 -7.61 -35.00
CA GLU A 143 0.47 -8.68 -35.77
C GLU A 143 -0.93 -8.26 -36.22
N ALA A 144 -1.69 -7.56 -35.37
CA ALA A 144 -3.02 -7.04 -35.69
C ALA A 144 -3.01 -6.00 -36.84
N LEU A 145 -1.89 -5.32 -37.08
CA LEU A 145 -1.72 -4.39 -38.21
C LEU A 145 -1.34 -5.09 -39.52
N GLN A 146 -0.69 -6.24 -39.43
CA GLN A 146 -0.09 -6.94 -40.58
C GLN A 146 -0.88 -8.17 -41.00
N THR A 147 -1.71 -8.72 -40.11
CA THR A 147 -2.49 -9.93 -40.37
C THR A 147 -3.37 -9.75 -41.62
N PRO A 148 -3.42 -10.74 -42.54
CA PRO A 148 -4.18 -10.61 -43.78
C PRO A 148 -5.69 -10.73 -43.58
N SER A 149 -6.14 -11.38 -42.50
CA SER A 149 -7.55 -11.54 -42.16
C SER A 149 -7.76 -11.62 -40.64
N LEU A 150 -9.02 -11.52 -40.21
CA LEU A 150 -9.39 -11.71 -38.81
C LEU A 150 -9.18 -13.16 -38.37
N GLU A 151 -9.46 -14.13 -39.23
CA GLU A 151 -9.25 -15.55 -38.99
C GLU A 151 -7.77 -15.88 -38.79
N ALA A 152 -6.89 -15.30 -39.60
CA ALA A 152 -5.44 -15.46 -39.43
C ALA A 152 -4.96 -14.89 -38.08
N PHE A 153 -5.60 -13.82 -37.60
CA PHE A 153 -5.31 -13.27 -36.28
C PHE A 153 -5.81 -14.18 -35.15
N TRP A 154 -7.01 -14.75 -35.27
CA TRP A 154 -7.54 -15.73 -34.32
C TRP A 154 -6.62 -16.95 -34.18
N GLN A 155 -6.09 -17.47 -35.29
CA GLN A 155 -5.11 -18.54 -35.26
C GLN A 155 -3.82 -18.14 -34.51
N THR A 156 -3.40 -16.88 -34.64
CA THR A 156 -2.24 -16.34 -33.93
C THR A 156 -2.47 -16.21 -32.42
N LEU A 157 -3.73 -16.01 -32.01
CA LEU A 157 -4.19 -16.07 -30.63
C LEU A 157 -4.43 -17.51 -30.11
N GLY A 158 -4.30 -18.53 -30.97
CA GLY A 158 -4.60 -19.92 -30.61
C GLY A 158 -6.10 -20.21 -30.49
N MET A 159 -6.96 -19.35 -31.04
CA MET A 159 -8.40 -19.56 -31.07
C MET A 159 -8.75 -20.53 -32.22
N THR A 160 -9.40 -21.65 -31.91
CA THR A 160 -9.90 -22.58 -32.93
C THR A 160 -11.20 -22.06 -33.52
N VAL A 161 -11.18 -21.64 -34.79
CA VAL A 161 -12.40 -21.36 -35.55
C VAL A 161 -13.05 -22.70 -35.88
N ASN A 162 -14.09 -23.09 -35.16
CA ASN A 162 -14.93 -24.22 -35.54
C ASN A 162 -15.74 -23.82 -36.79
N THR A 163 -15.24 -24.14 -37.98
CA THR A 163 -15.91 -23.93 -39.27
C THR A 163 -17.07 -24.92 -39.52
N ASN A 164 -17.70 -25.45 -38.47
CA ASN A 164 -18.79 -26.41 -38.60
C ASN A 164 -20.14 -25.74 -38.38
N ASP A 165 -20.49 -24.81 -39.26
CA ASP A 165 -21.89 -24.50 -39.54
C ASP A 165 -22.14 -24.73 -41.03
N ASN A 166 -22.12 -26.01 -41.41
CA ASN A 166 -22.74 -26.49 -42.66
C ASN A 166 -24.27 -26.46 -42.46
N GLY A 167 -24.83 -25.25 -42.40
CA GLY A 167 -26.25 -24.99 -42.49
C GLY A 167 -26.63 -24.67 -43.95
N SER A 168 -26.76 -25.69 -44.78
CA SER A 168 -27.53 -25.66 -46.03
C SER A 168 -27.91 -27.09 -46.41
N PRO A 169 -29.07 -27.33 -47.03
CA PRO A 169 -29.90 -26.37 -47.78
C PRO A 169 -31.18 -25.91 -47.05
#